data_AF-E3M1V5-F1
#
_entry.id   AF-E3M1V5-F1
#
_cell.length_a   1.000
_cell.length_b   1.000
_cell.length_c   1.000
_cell.angle_alpha   90.00
_cell.angle_beta   90.00
_cell.angle_gamma   90.00
#
_symmetry.space_group_name_H-M   'P 1'
#
loop_
_entity.id
_entity.type
_entity.pdbx_description
1 polymer ?
#
loop_
_entity_poly.entity_id
_entity_poly.type
_entity_poly.pdbx_seq_one_letter_code
_entity_poly.pdbx_strand_id
1 'polypeptide(L)'
;MSTACLDHRATTRMWEHLKTSKHVLWEYYHVFGQQWVHIYKDQLMALTGKSERAINDILQSYRSEDHANGVKIKQQKYSPDQVTVLFKAFDESQFADSAKITEIADKTGLMRNQISTWFSRERKIRAGQIRRRHRKLKKKETVKYFSIENILSDDFPKKK
;
A
#
# COMPACT_ATOMS: atom_id res chain seq x y z
N MET A 1 -20.80 -7.00 -1.19
CA MET A 1 -19.34 -6.76 -1.20
C MET A 1 -18.99 -6.00 0.07
N SER A 2 -18.60 -6.71 1.12
CA SER A 2 -18.48 -6.18 2.48
C SER A 2 -17.17 -5.39 2.61
N THR A 3 -17.27 -4.06 2.67
CA THR A 3 -16.17 -3.12 2.89
C THR A 3 -15.64 -3.27 4.30
N ALA A 4 -14.63 -4.12 4.47
CA ALA A 4 -13.99 -4.32 5.75
C ALA A 4 -13.29 -3.03 6.24
N CYS A 5 -13.95 -2.36 7.20
CA CYS A 5 -13.36 -1.54 8.27
C CYS A 5 -12.46 -0.36 7.86
N LEU A 6 -12.95 0.51 6.97
CA LEU A 6 -12.60 1.93 7.03
C LEU A 6 -13.89 2.68 7.33
N ASP A 7 -13.84 3.62 8.28
CA ASP A 7 -14.96 4.52 8.52
C ASP A 7 -15.27 5.24 7.20
N HIS A 8 -16.42 4.91 6.60
CA HIS A 8 -16.83 5.46 5.32
C HIS A 8 -16.86 7.00 5.37
N ARG A 9 -17.20 7.56 6.54
CA ARG A 9 -17.22 9.00 6.80
C ARG A 9 -15.82 9.61 6.74
N ALA A 10 -14.84 8.92 7.31
CA ALA A 10 -13.44 9.29 7.25
C ALA A 10 -12.96 9.30 5.78
N THR A 11 -13.22 8.24 5.03
CA THR A 11 -12.81 8.18 3.60
C THR A 11 -13.41 9.31 2.77
N THR A 12 -14.69 9.63 2.95
CA THR A 12 -15.35 10.71 2.19
C THR A 12 -14.75 12.08 2.50
N ARG A 13 -14.52 12.39 3.78
CA ARG A 13 -13.92 13.65 4.22
C ARG A 13 -12.49 13.83 3.68
N MET A 14 -11.71 12.76 3.61
CA MET A 14 -10.38 12.80 3.01
C MET A 14 -10.45 13.12 1.51
N TRP A 15 -11.36 12.49 0.77
CA TRP A 15 -11.49 12.75 -0.67
C TRP A 15 -11.92 14.19 -0.97
N GLU A 16 -12.72 14.80 -0.11
CA GLU A 16 -13.05 16.23 -0.20
C GLU A 16 -11.81 17.11 0.03
N HIS A 17 -10.99 16.79 1.03
CA HIS A 17 -9.73 17.50 1.31
C HIS A 17 -8.74 17.38 0.14
N LEU A 18 -8.58 16.17 -0.43
CA LEU A 18 -7.66 15.94 -1.54
C LEU A 18 -8.02 16.74 -2.81
N LYS A 19 -9.28 17.17 -2.98
CA LYS A 19 -9.68 18.01 -4.13
C LYS A 19 -9.09 19.41 -4.09
N THR A 20 -8.83 19.94 -2.90
CA THR A 20 -8.29 21.31 -2.71
C THR A 20 -6.80 21.30 -2.36
N SER A 21 -6.26 20.13 -2.02
CA SER A 21 -4.87 19.96 -1.61
C SER A 21 -3.88 20.08 -2.77
N LYS A 22 -2.77 20.80 -2.51
CA LYS A 22 -1.59 20.84 -3.39
C LYS A 22 -0.71 19.58 -3.27
N HIS A 23 -0.97 18.73 -2.27
CA HIS A 23 -0.12 17.60 -1.90
C HIS A 23 -0.86 16.26 -1.89
N VAL A 24 -1.78 16.09 -2.86
CA VAL A 24 -2.70 14.94 -2.99
C VAL A 24 -2.03 13.58 -2.68
N LEU A 25 -0.94 13.25 -3.37
CA LEU A 25 -0.29 11.93 -3.22
C LEU A 25 0.37 11.75 -1.85
N TRP A 26 0.88 12.82 -1.26
CA TRP A 26 1.58 12.76 0.02
C TRP A 26 0.57 12.62 1.18
N GLU A 27 -0.53 13.35 1.14
CA GLU A 27 -1.61 13.21 2.11
C GLU A 27 -2.32 11.85 1.97
N TYR A 28 -2.64 11.44 0.74
CA TYR A 28 -3.17 10.10 0.45
C TYR A 28 -2.27 9.01 1.03
N TYR A 29 -0.96 9.13 0.80
CA TYR A 29 0.04 8.19 1.28
C TYR A 29 0.03 8.05 2.80
N HIS A 30 -0.09 9.15 3.54
CA HIS A 30 -0.07 9.10 5.01
C HIS A 30 -1.37 8.58 5.60
N VAL A 31 -2.53 8.78 4.94
CA VAL A 31 -3.78 8.11 5.38
C VAL A 31 -3.74 6.62 5.11
N PHE A 32 -3.40 6.27 3.87
CA PHE A 32 -3.69 4.95 3.33
C PHE A 32 -2.45 4.08 3.17
N GLY A 33 -1.22 4.57 3.35
CA GLY A 33 0.00 3.75 3.38
C GLY A 33 0.29 2.93 2.12
N GLN A 34 -0.16 3.41 0.95
CA GLN A 34 -0.28 2.68 -0.34
C GLN A 34 -1.28 1.52 -0.35
N GLN A 35 -2.05 1.33 0.72
CA GLN A 35 -3.19 0.43 0.69
C GLN A 35 -4.19 1.00 -0.32
N TRP A 36 -4.76 0.14 -1.16
CA TRP A 36 -5.88 0.49 -2.05
C TRP A 36 -5.55 1.48 -3.17
N VAL A 37 -4.27 1.68 -3.53
CA VAL A 37 -3.88 2.53 -4.68
C VAL A 37 -4.61 2.09 -5.95
N HIS A 38 -4.78 0.78 -6.16
CA HIS A 38 -5.53 0.24 -7.29
C HIS A 38 -7.03 0.57 -7.27
N ILE A 39 -7.65 0.67 -6.10
CA ILE A 39 -9.08 1.00 -5.98
C ILE A 39 -9.28 2.47 -6.34
N TYR A 40 -8.34 3.31 -5.90
CA TYR A 40 -8.46 4.75 -6.00
C TYR A 40 -7.62 5.35 -7.12
N LYS A 41 -7.05 4.52 -8.00
CA LYS A 41 -6.09 4.97 -9.03
C LYS A 41 -6.72 5.98 -9.97
N ASP A 42 -7.94 5.74 -10.42
CA ASP A 42 -8.62 6.62 -11.37
C ASP A 42 -8.89 7.99 -10.73
N GLN A 43 -9.24 8.01 -9.44
CA GLN A 43 -9.43 9.25 -8.68
C GLN A 43 -8.11 10.00 -8.49
N LEU A 44 -7.02 9.30 -8.15
CA LEU A 44 -5.70 9.92 -8.01
C LEU A 44 -5.20 10.46 -9.35
N MET A 45 -5.44 9.75 -10.44
CA MET A 45 -5.12 10.20 -11.80
C MET A 45 -5.91 11.46 -12.15
N ALA A 46 -7.22 11.49 -11.87
CA ALA A 46 -8.07 12.66 -12.11
C ALA A 46 -7.64 13.88 -11.28
N LEU A 47 -7.28 13.70 -10.01
CA LEU A 47 -6.87 14.80 -9.13
C LEU A 47 -5.47 15.35 -9.44
N THR A 48 -4.56 14.49 -9.89
CA THR A 48 -3.14 14.87 -10.08
C THR A 48 -2.75 15.11 -11.53
N GLY A 49 -3.56 14.64 -12.49
CA GLY A 49 -3.23 14.60 -13.92
C GLY A 49 -2.07 13.67 -14.26
N LYS A 50 -1.61 12.83 -13.33
CA LYS A 50 -0.46 11.94 -13.51
C LYS A 50 -0.90 10.57 -14.03
N SER A 51 0.00 9.87 -14.71
CA SER A 51 -0.21 8.46 -15.07
C SER A 51 -0.16 7.56 -13.83
N GLU A 52 -0.83 6.41 -13.90
CA GLU A 52 -0.78 5.37 -12.84
C GLU A 52 0.66 5.03 -12.47
N ARG A 53 1.55 4.91 -13.47
CA ARG A 53 2.97 4.64 -13.25
C ARG A 53 3.65 5.74 -12.44
N ALA A 54 3.46 7.00 -12.82
CA ALA A 54 4.06 8.13 -12.12
C ALA A 54 3.53 8.25 -10.68
N ILE A 55 2.24 7.99 -10.45
CA ILE A 55 1.66 7.94 -9.11
C ILE A 55 2.34 6.87 -8.26
N ASN A 56 2.47 5.66 -8.81
CA ASN A 56 3.10 4.54 -8.12
C ASN A 56 4.57 4.82 -7.77
N ASP A 57 5.34 5.39 -8.71
CA ASP A 57 6.75 5.73 -8.51
C ASP A 57 6.91 6.77 -7.38
N ILE A 58 6.06 7.80 -7.34
CA ILE A 58 6.05 8.83 -6.29
C ILE A 58 5.67 8.22 -4.93
N LEU A 59 4.59 7.44 -4.87
CA LEU A 59 4.18 6.81 -3.62
C LEU A 59 5.27 5.86 -3.10
N GLN A 60 5.99 5.19 -4.00
CA GLN A 60 7.12 4.32 -3.67
C GLN A 60 8.32 5.10 -3.16
N SER A 61 8.57 6.31 -3.67
CA SER A 61 9.63 7.19 -3.14
C SER A 61 9.34 7.57 -1.69
N TYR A 62 8.10 7.99 -1.37
CA TYR A 62 7.71 8.34 0.01
C TYR A 62 7.93 7.17 0.98
N ARG A 63 7.60 5.95 0.56
CA ARG A 63 7.88 4.74 1.34
C ARG A 63 9.36 4.46 1.57
N SER A 64 10.18 4.76 0.58
CA SER A 64 11.62 4.55 0.68
C SER A 64 12.25 5.61 1.58
N GLU A 65 11.81 6.86 1.47
CA GLU A 65 12.20 7.99 2.34
C GLU A 65 11.84 7.73 3.80
N ASP A 66 10.59 7.36 4.08
CA ASP A 66 10.15 7.01 5.44
C ASP A 66 10.97 5.86 6.02
N HIS A 67 11.25 4.82 5.23
CA HIS A 67 12.10 3.72 5.66
C HIS A 67 13.53 4.16 5.98
N ALA A 68 14.11 5.04 5.13
CA ALA A 68 15.43 5.62 5.37
C ALA A 68 15.47 6.48 6.64
N ASN A 69 14.38 7.20 6.92
CA ASN A 69 14.19 8.00 8.13
C ASN A 69 13.81 7.17 9.37
N GLY A 70 13.81 5.83 9.27
CA GLY A 70 13.49 4.93 10.39
C GLY A 70 12.01 4.85 10.74
N VAL A 71 11.13 5.48 9.97
CA VAL A 71 9.68 5.42 10.13
C VAL A 71 9.21 4.01 9.81
N LYS A 72 8.71 3.31 10.83
CA LYS A 72 8.19 1.93 10.68
C LYS A 72 6.76 1.97 10.20
N ILE A 73 6.59 1.96 8.89
CA ILE A 73 5.27 1.84 8.26
C ILE A 73 4.70 0.45 8.51
N LYS A 74 3.41 0.42 8.86
CA LYS A 74 2.67 -0.83 8.98
C LYS A 74 2.78 -1.61 7.67
N GLN A 75 3.27 -2.84 7.74
CA GLN A 75 3.30 -3.70 6.57
C GLN A 75 1.86 -3.92 6.09
N GLN A 76 1.65 -3.78 4.78
CA GLN A 76 0.40 -4.15 4.13
C GLN A 76 0.07 -5.59 4.53
N LYS A 77 -1.11 -5.79 5.10
CA LYS A 77 -1.71 -7.12 5.18
C LYS A 77 -2.47 -7.34 3.87
N TYR A 78 -2.18 -8.44 3.19
CA TYR A 78 -2.97 -8.90 2.05
C TYR A 78 -4.27 -9.51 2.57
N SER A 79 -5.38 -9.27 1.89
CA SER A 79 -6.66 -9.92 2.23
C SER A 79 -6.59 -11.43 1.98
N PRO A 80 -7.46 -12.25 2.61
CA PRO A 80 -7.51 -13.69 2.34
C PRO A 80 -7.65 -14.02 0.85
N ASP A 81 -8.45 -13.24 0.12
CA ASP A 81 -8.66 -13.43 -1.32
C ASP A 81 -7.38 -13.14 -2.12
N GLN A 82 -6.70 -12.02 -1.81
CA GLN A 82 -5.41 -11.67 -2.43
C GLN A 82 -4.36 -12.76 -2.17
N VAL A 83 -4.30 -13.25 -0.93
CA VAL A 83 -3.38 -14.32 -0.53
C VAL A 83 -3.68 -15.61 -1.29
N THR A 84 -4.95 -15.96 -1.45
CA THR A 84 -5.38 -17.15 -2.21
C THR A 84 -4.91 -17.07 -3.67
N VAL A 85 -5.12 -15.92 -4.33
CA VAL A 85 -4.66 -15.73 -5.72
C VAL A 85 -3.13 -15.81 -5.82
N LEU A 86 -2.40 -15.18 -4.88
CA LEU A 86 -0.94 -15.21 -4.86
C LEU A 86 -0.39 -16.64 -4.70
N PHE A 87 -0.95 -17.42 -3.77
CA PHE A 87 -0.51 -18.81 -3.57
C PHE A 87 -0.84 -19.69 -4.78
N LYS A 88 -2.06 -19.58 -5.34
CA LYS A 88 -2.43 -20.31 -6.54
C LYS A 88 -1.45 -20.02 -7.69
N ALA A 89 -1.15 -18.75 -7.95
CA ALA A 89 -0.20 -18.37 -8.99
C ALA A 89 1.23 -18.86 -8.70
N PHE A 90 1.64 -18.91 -7.44
CA PHE A 90 2.95 -19.39 -7.03
C PHE A 90 3.11 -20.91 -7.19
N ASP A 91 2.04 -21.66 -6.92
CA ASP A 91 2.02 -23.12 -7.10
C ASP A 91 2.02 -23.49 -8.60
N GLU A 92 1.42 -22.65 -9.47
CA GLU A 92 1.56 -22.76 -10.94
C GLU A 92 2.99 -22.45 -11.41
N SER A 93 3.60 -21.37 -10.90
CA SER A 93 4.99 -21.03 -11.20
C SER A 93 5.62 -20.21 -10.07
N GLN A 94 6.74 -20.68 -9.54
CA GLN A 94 7.50 -19.97 -8.49
C GLN A 94 8.19 -18.70 -9.01
N PHE A 95 8.30 -18.54 -10.33
CA PHE A 95 8.88 -17.41 -11.03
C PHE A 95 7.84 -16.83 -11.98
N ALA A 96 7.07 -15.86 -11.50
CA ALA A 96 6.14 -15.12 -12.34
C ALA A 96 6.90 -14.21 -13.29
N ASP A 97 6.64 -14.36 -14.59
CA ASP A 97 7.11 -13.46 -15.63
C ASP A 97 6.31 -12.15 -15.64
N SER A 98 6.67 -11.22 -16.54
CA SER A 98 6.01 -9.92 -16.62
C SER A 98 4.50 -10.01 -16.87
N ALA A 99 4.08 -10.99 -17.68
CA ALA A 99 2.68 -11.20 -18.05
C ALA A 99 1.87 -11.76 -16.88
N LYS A 100 2.37 -12.79 -16.19
CA LYS A 100 1.75 -13.36 -14.99
C LYS A 100 1.68 -12.32 -13.87
N ILE A 101 2.70 -11.48 -13.71
CA ILE A 101 2.65 -10.37 -12.75
C ILE A 101 1.52 -9.38 -13.09
N THR A 102 1.31 -9.05 -14.37
CA THR A 102 0.18 -8.21 -14.81
C THR A 102 -1.15 -8.88 -14.46
N GLU A 103 -1.31 -10.17 -14.79
CA GLU A 103 -2.53 -10.93 -14.53
C GLU A 103 -2.88 -10.95 -13.03
N ILE A 104 -1.88 -11.17 -12.16
CA ILE A 104 -2.08 -11.14 -10.70
C ILE A 104 -2.45 -9.73 -10.24
N ALA A 105 -1.82 -8.70 -10.79
CA ALA A 105 -2.12 -7.31 -10.45
C ALA A 105 -3.57 -6.96 -10.77
N ASP A 106 -4.08 -7.36 -11.94
CA ASP A 106 -5.46 -7.12 -12.35
C ASP A 106 -6.47 -7.84 -11.44
N LYS A 107 -6.17 -9.08 -11.03
CA LYS A 107 -7.07 -9.88 -10.17
C LYS A 107 -7.06 -9.44 -8.70
N THR A 108 -5.92 -8.98 -8.20
CA THR A 108 -5.72 -8.71 -6.77
C THR A 108 -5.72 -7.24 -6.41
N GLY A 109 -5.57 -6.37 -7.42
CA GLY A 109 -5.27 -4.96 -7.23
C GLY A 109 -3.87 -4.69 -6.65
N LEU A 110 -3.04 -5.72 -6.48
CA LEU A 110 -1.71 -5.51 -5.94
C LEU A 110 -0.80 -4.88 -6.99
N MET A 111 0.08 -4.00 -6.53
CA MET A 111 1.09 -3.42 -7.40
C MET A 111 2.08 -4.50 -7.84
N ARG A 112 2.61 -4.37 -9.05
CA ARG A 112 3.60 -5.30 -9.62
C ARG A 112 4.80 -5.52 -8.69
N ASN A 113 5.28 -4.46 -8.04
CA ASN A 113 6.38 -4.53 -7.06
C ASN A 113 5.99 -5.28 -5.77
N GLN A 114 4.75 -5.15 -5.29
CA GLN A 114 4.23 -5.90 -4.14
C GLN A 114 4.17 -7.39 -4.47
N ILE A 115 3.70 -7.74 -5.67
CA ILE A 115 3.65 -9.12 -6.16
C ILE A 115 5.09 -9.67 -6.26
N SER A 116 6.00 -8.97 -6.93
CA SER A 116 7.40 -9.40 -7.06
C SER A 116 8.09 -9.58 -5.70
N THR A 117 7.86 -8.66 -4.77
CA THR A 117 8.36 -8.74 -3.39
C THR A 117 7.78 -9.95 -2.66
N TRP A 118 6.48 -10.21 -2.83
CA TRP A 118 5.81 -11.36 -2.23
C TRP A 118 6.39 -12.68 -2.77
N PHE A 119 6.54 -12.82 -4.10
CA PHE A 119 7.13 -14.00 -4.73
C PHE A 119 8.57 -14.25 -4.26
N SER A 120 9.39 -13.20 -4.20
CA SER A 120 10.77 -13.27 -3.68
C SER A 120 10.79 -13.73 -2.23
N ARG A 121 9.92 -13.18 -1.38
CA ARG A 121 9.79 -13.58 0.02
C ARG A 121 9.34 -15.03 0.17
N GLU A 122 8.36 -15.46 -0.62
CA GLU A 122 7.82 -16.82 -0.53
C GLU A 122 8.86 -17.87 -0.98
N ARG A 123 9.64 -17.60 -2.05
CA ARG A 123 10.79 -18.45 -2.41
C ARG A 123 11.80 -18.58 -1.27
N LYS A 124 12.16 -17.47 -0.62
CA LYS A 124 13.08 -17.50 0.55
C LYS A 124 12.52 -18.29 1.73
N ILE A 125 11.20 -18.27 1.93
CA ILE A 125 10.54 -19.08 2.96
C ILE A 125 10.59 -20.56 2.60
N ARG A 126 10.22 -20.94 1.37
CA ARG A 126 10.24 -22.35 0.92
C ARG A 126 11.66 -22.92 0.87
N ALA A 127 12.65 -22.09 0.57
CA ALA A 127 14.07 -22.44 0.65
C ALA A 127 14.64 -22.51 2.09
N GLY A 128 13.81 -22.29 3.12
CA GLY A 128 14.24 -22.30 4.52
C GLY A 128 15.12 -21.12 4.95
N GLN A 129 15.43 -20.19 4.05
CA GLN A 129 16.28 -19.01 4.32
C GLN A 129 15.61 -18.02 5.28
N ILE A 130 14.28 -17.95 5.24
CA ILE A 130 13.48 -17.11 6.14
C ILE A 130 12.46 -17.98 6.86
N ARG A 131 12.54 -18.04 8.19
CA ARG A 131 11.48 -18.65 9.00
C ARG A 131 10.30 -17.69 9.10
N ARG A 132 9.06 -18.20 8.94
CA ARG A 132 7.85 -17.44 9.27
C ARG A 132 7.87 -17.13 10.78
N ARG A 133 8.38 -15.96 11.16
CA ARG A 133 8.32 -15.49 12.55
C ARG A 133 6.86 -15.27 12.91
N HIS A 134 6.33 -16.07 13.82
CA HIS A 134 5.14 -15.72 14.59
C HIS A 134 5.51 -14.53 15.49
N ARG A 135 5.42 -13.32 14.95
CA ARG A 135 5.71 -12.12 15.72
C ARG A 135 4.54 -11.89 16.67
N LYS A 136 4.74 -12.13 17.98
CA LYS A 136 3.87 -11.52 19.00
C LYS A 136 3.81 -10.03 18.69
N LEU A 137 2.61 -9.53 18.36
CA LEU A 137 2.38 -8.11 18.15
C LEU A 137 2.62 -7.42 19.50
N LYS A 138 3.85 -7.00 19.79
CA LYS A 138 4.04 -5.96 20.80
C LYS A 138 3.22 -4.77 20.30
N LYS A 139 2.28 -4.27 21.12
CA LYS A 139 1.65 -2.95 20.90
C LYS A 139 2.80 -1.97 20.74
N LYS A 140 3.07 -1.58 19.50
CA LYS A 140 4.00 -0.51 19.18
C LYS A 140 3.13 0.68 18.87
N GLU A 141 3.48 1.81 19.45
CA GLU A 141 2.86 3.09 19.17
C GLU A 141 2.91 3.29 17.65
N THR A 142 1.74 3.15 17.02
CA THR A 142 1.57 3.49 15.61
C THR A 142 1.76 4.97 15.54
N VAL A 143 2.70 5.42 14.72
CA VAL A 143 3.03 6.83 14.75
C VAL A 143 1.81 7.66 14.35
N LYS A 144 1.60 8.79 15.03
CA LYS A 144 0.39 9.64 14.95
C LYS A 144 0.23 10.37 13.61
N TYR A 145 0.66 9.82 12.48
CA TYR A 145 0.45 10.47 11.17
C TYR A 145 -0.51 9.67 10.27
N PHE A 146 -0.91 8.47 10.68
CA PHE A 146 -1.75 7.58 9.87
C PHE A 146 -3.27 7.82 10.03
N SER A 147 -3.70 9.03 10.42
CA SER A 147 -5.13 9.36 10.50
C SER A 147 -5.44 10.70 9.85
N ILE A 148 -6.69 10.84 9.38
CA ILE A 148 -7.22 12.07 8.79
C ILE A 148 -7.14 13.24 9.76
N GLU A 149 -7.44 12.98 11.04
CA GLU A 149 -7.39 13.99 12.10
C GLU A 149 -5.98 14.57 12.26
N ASN A 150 -4.96 13.74 12.09
CA ASN A 150 -3.57 14.20 12.15
C ASN A 150 -3.16 14.98 10.91
N ILE A 151 -3.70 14.67 9.73
CA ILE A 151 -3.42 15.42 8.49
C ILE A 151 -4.05 16.82 8.52
N LEU A 152 -5.24 16.91 9.10
CA LEU A 152 -5.93 18.18 9.31
C LEU A 152 -5.40 18.95 10.54
N SER A 153 -4.45 18.38 11.28
CA SER A 153 -3.79 19.02 12.43
C SER A 153 -2.59 19.85 11.98
N ASP A 154 -2.33 20.96 12.68
CA ASP A 154 -1.16 21.81 12.48
C ASP A 154 0.17 21.08 12.77
N ASP A 155 0.12 19.98 13.52
CA ASP A 155 1.27 19.12 13.87
C ASP A 155 1.71 18.19 12.72
N PHE A 156 0.99 18.18 11.59
CA PHE A 156 1.34 17.32 10.46
C PHE A 156 2.65 17.78 9.81
N PRO A 157 3.66 16.91 9.65
CA PRO A 157 4.97 17.31 9.15
C PRO A 157 4.86 17.92 7.75
N LYS A 158 5.04 19.23 7.62
CA LYS A 158 5.01 19.90 6.31
C LYS A 158 6.06 19.26 5.38
N LYS A 159 5.62 18.90 4.17
CA LYS A 159 6.54 18.45 3.13
C LYS A 159 7.55 19.59 2.87
N LYS A 160 8.82 19.34 3.16
CA LYS A 160 9.93 20.27 2.90
C LYS A 160 10.09 20.50 1.40
#